data_AF-A0A0G1XDB6-F1
#
_entry.id   AF-A0A0G1XDB6-F1
#
_cell.length_a   1.000
_cell.length_b   1.000
_cell.length_c   1.000
_cell.angle_alpha   90.00
_cell.angle_beta   90.00
_cell.angle_gamma   90.00
#
_symmetry.space_group_name_H-M   'P 1'
#
loop_
_entity.id
_entity.type
_entity.pdbx_description
1 polymer ?
#
loop_
_entity_poly.entity_id
_entity_poly.type
_entity_poly.pdbx_seq_one_letter_code
_entity_poly.pdbx_strand_id
1 'polypeptide(L)'
;MKLSRPGRKATDVFNELVFFWFAVLTILLIFLSKNETIARIMISSISIIGSVRITSFYNEELAQELAKLVPLVLLGVYIVEASYFSFEKSLSFVAELPMHWKEFIYYLVIVVGIEFVMRTMQFTFKFKTKELKE
;
A
#
# COMPACT_ATOMS: atom_id res chain seq x y z
N MET A 1 -18.14 -1.74 -28.54
CA MET A 1 -17.56 -2.09 -27.22
C MET A 1 -16.07 -2.39 -27.40
N LYS A 2 -15.21 -1.37 -27.32
CA LYS A 2 -13.80 -1.46 -27.72
C LYS A 2 -13.01 -2.09 -26.58
N LEU A 3 -12.73 -3.39 -26.68
CA LEU A 3 -11.77 -4.10 -25.85
C LEU A 3 -10.35 -3.63 -26.20
N SER A 4 -10.00 -2.41 -25.80
CA SER A 4 -8.62 -1.95 -25.84
C SER A 4 -8.00 -2.27 -24.48
N ARG A 5 -7.45 -3.49 -24.34
CA ARG A 5 -6.48 -3.79 -23.28
C ARG A 5 -5.07 -3.92 -23.86
N PRO A 6 -4.35 -2.83 -24.14
CA PRO A 6 -2.90 -2.84 -24.23
C PRO A 6 -2.32 -2.11 -23.02
N GLY A 7 -1.80 -2.87 -22.07
CA GLY A 7 -1.14 -2.30 -20.87
C GLY A 7 -0.63 -3.35 -19.90
N ARG A 8 -0.31 -4.55 -20.38
CA ARG A 8 0.04 -5.70 -19.53
C ARG A 8 1.47 -5.65 -18.95
N LYS A 9 2.12 -4.49 -18.92
CA LYS A 9 3.55 -4.34 -18.53
C LYS A 9 3.80 -3.60 -17.21
N ALA A 10 2.81 -2.94 -16.62
CA ALA A 10 3.03 -2.12 -15.42
C ALA A 10 2.87 -2.88 -14.09
N THR A 11 2.16 -4.00 -14.08
CA THR A 11 1.84 -4.72 -12.84
C THR A 11 2.99 -5.57 -12.30
N ASP A 12 3.95 -5.98 -13.15
CA ASP A 12 5.03 -6.90 -12.73
C ASP A 12 6.26 -6.17 -12.15
N VAL A 13 6.49 -4.89 -12.46
CA VAL A 13 7.60 -4.06 -11.89
C VAL A 13 7.27 -3.51 -10.50
N PHE A 14 6.02 -3.68 -10.06
CA PHE A 14 5.51 -3.00 -8.87
C PHE A 14 5.85 -3.73 -7.57
N ASN A 15 6.29 -4.99 -7.63
CA ASN A 15 6.45 -5.80 -6.42
C ASN A 15 7.73 -5.46 -5.63
N GLU A 16 8.85 -5.16 -6.30
CA GLU A 16 10.06 -4.72 -5.60
C GLU A 16 9.89 -3.33 -4.98
N LEU A 17 9.06 -2.47 -5.58
CA LEU A 17 8.77 -1.14 -5.06
C LEU A 17 7.82 -1.14 -3.84
N VAL A 18 7.13 -2.25 -3.53
CA VAL A 18 6.28 -2.37 -2.33
C VAL A 18 7.08 -2.11 -1.07
N PHE A 19 8.26 -2.73 -0.97
CA PHE A 19 9.14 -2.59 0.20
C PHE A 19 9.48 -1.12 0.46
N PHE A 20 9.90 -0.44 -0.61
CA PHE A 20 10.28 0.97 -0.55
C PHE A 20 9.10 1.85 -0.15
N TRP A 21 7.94 1.70 -0.81
CA TRP A 21 6.76 2.50 -0.53
C TRP A 21 6.15 2.20 0.85
N PHE A 22 6.24 0.96 1.33
CA PHE A 22 5.86 0.61 2.69
C PHE A 22 6.74 1.27 3.74
N ALA A 23 8.06 1.29 3.54
CA ALA A 23 8.96 2.02 4.42
C ALA A 23 8.65 3.52 4.44
N VAL A 24 8.51 4.13 3.25
CA VAL A 24 8.18 5.56 3.12
C VAL A 24 6.86 5.89 3.82
N LEU A 25 5.80 5.11 3.56
CA LEU A 25 4.49 5.37 4.17
C LEU A 25 4.51 5.17 5.69
N THR A 26 5.21 4.15 6.17
CA THR A 26 5.34 3.89 7.61
C THR A 26 6.05 5.06 8.31
N ILE A 27 7.12 5.58 7.71
CA ILE A 27 7.81 6.78 8.23
C ILE A 27 6.86 7.96 8.25
N LEU A 28 6.14 8.24 7.15
CA LEU A 28 5.19 9.35 7.12
C LEU A 28 4.10 9.23 8.20
N LEU A 29 3.61 8.02 8.45
CA LEU A 29 2.60 7.78 9.50
C LEU A 29 3.18 7.81 10.92
N ILE A 30 4.46 7.47 11.12
CA ILE A 30 5.15 7.69 12.41
C ILE A 30 5.16 9.17 12.75
N PHE A 31 5.45 10.03 11.76
CA PHE A 31 5.45 11.47 11.95
C PHE A 31 4.06 12.03 12.30
N LEU A 32 3.00 11.38 11.83
CA LEU A 32 1.62 11.76 12.15
C LEU A 32 1.12 11.18 13.49
N SER A 33 1.69 10.07 13.94
CA SER A 33 1.17 9.28 15.05
C SER A 33 1.75 9.74 16.40
N LYS A 34 0.98 10.57 17.12
CA LYS A 34 1.40 11.12 18.41
C LYS A 34 1.47 10.09 19.55
N ASN A 35 0.64 9.06 19.51
CA ASN A 35 0.39 8.14 20.63
C ASN A 35 0.04 6.69 20.23
N GLU A 36 0.22 6.28 18.96
CA GLU A 36 0.01 4.88 18.57
C GLU A 36 1.28 4.04 18.68
N THR A 37 1.11 2.76 18.94
CA THR A 37 2.19 1.76 18.90
C THR A 37 2.73 1.58 17.47
N ILE A 38 4.02 1.27 17.32
CA ILE A 38 4.66 0.97 16.02
C ILE A 38 3.87 -0.08 15.23
N ALA A 39 3.43 -1.16 15.90
CA ALA A 39 2.66 -2.22 15.27
C ALA A 39 1.36 -1.73 14.61
N ARG A 40 0.65 -0.78 15.24
CA ARG A 40 -0.56 -0.16 14.71
C ARG A 40 -0.28 0.72 13.50
N ILE A 41 0.82 1.47 13.53
CA ILE A 41 1.24 2.30 12.40
C ILE A 41 1.58 1.42 11.19
N MET A 42 2.30 0.31 11.42
CA MET A 42 2.68 -0.64 10.37
C MET A 42 1.45 -1.34 9.76
N ILE A 43 0.47 -1.76 10.57
CA ILE A 43 -0.75 -2.38 10.03
C ILE A 43 -1.64 -1.35 9.30
N SER A 44 -1.66 -0.09 9.72
CA SER A 44 -2.34 0.97 8.96
C SER A 44 -1.64 1.23 7.62
N SER A 45 -0.30 1.32 7.61
CA SER A 45 0.50 1.46 6.40
C SER A 45 0.26 0.33 5.41
N ILE A 46 0.27 -0.92 5.89
CA ILE A 46 0.04 -2.09 5.02
C ILE A 46 -1.40 -2.16 4.52
N SER A 47 -2.38 -1.73 5.31
CA SER A 47 -3.79 -1.69 4.92
C SER A 47 -4.03 -0.69 3.79
N ILE A 48 -3.39 0.47 3.85
CA ILE A 48 -3.46 1.48 2.78
C ILE A 48 -2.83 0.93 1.50
N ILE A 49 -1.62 0.35 1.58
CA ILE A 49 -0.94 -0.23 0.42
C ILE A 49 -1.74 -1.40 -0.16
N GLY A 50 -2.27 -2.28 0.69
CA GLY A 50 -3.13 -3.39 0.30
C GLY A 50 -4.40 -2.92 -0.40
N SER A 51 -5.04 -1.87 0.10
CA SER A 51 -6.23 -1.27 -0.53
C SER A 51 -5.93 -0.73 -1.94
N VAL A 52 -4.85 0.04 -2.10
CA VAL A 52 -4.40 0.54 -3.40
C VAL A 52 -4.09 -0.62 -4.36
N ARG A 53 -3.42 -1.67 -3.86
CA ARG A 53 -3.08 -2.87 -4.62
C ARG A 53 -4.31 -3.60 -5.13
N ILE A 54 -5.24 -3.95 -4.23
CA ILE A 54 -6.47 -4.64 -4.60
C ILE A 54 -7.22 -3.82 -5.64
N THR A 55 -7.36 -2.51 -5.41
CA THR A 55 -8.05 -1.60 -6.34
C THR A 55 -7.39 -1.59 -7.72
N SER A 56 -6.06 -1.66 -7.80
CA SER A 56 -5.33 -1.66 -9.08
C SER A 56 -5.67 -2.85 -9.99
N PHE A 57 -6.10 -3.98 -9.41
CA PHE A 57 -6.54 -5.15 -10.19
C PHE A 57 -7.94 -4.98 -10.79
N TYR A 58 -8.74 -4.04 -10.27
CA TYR A 58 -10.08 -3.72 -10.76
C TYR A 58 -10.10 -2.47 -11.66
N ASN A 59 -9.55 -1.36 -11.17
CA ASN A 59 -9.46 -0.09 -11.88
C ASN A 59 -8.16 0.65 -11.52
N GLU A 60 -7.26 0.75 -12.50
CA GLU A 60 -5.95 1.39 -12.36
C GLU A 60 -6.06 2.91 -12.10
N GLU A 61 -7.00 3.59 -12.74
CA GLU A 61 -7.23 5.03 -12.56
C GLU A 61 -7.66 5.32 -11.12
N LEU A 62 -8.59 4.52 -10.59
CA LEU A 62 -9.04 4.63 -9.20
C LEU A 62 -7.90 4.34 -8.21
N ALA A 63 -7.09 3.33 -8.47
CA ALA A 63 -5.92 3.04 -7.62
C ALA A 63 -4.91 4.20 -7.62
N GLN A 64 -4.70 4.84 -8.77
CA GLN A 64 -3.84 6.00 -8.89
C GLN A 64 -4.40 7.21 -8.12
N GLU A 65 -5.72 7.42 -8.16
CA GLU A 65 -6.39 8.44 -7.35
C GLU A 65 -6.25 8.16 -5.85
N LEU A 66 -6.49 6.91 -5.40
CA LEU A 66 -6.30 6.50 -4.02
C LEU A 66 -4.86 6.72 -3.53
N ALA A 67 -3.87 6.37 -4.35
CA ALA A 67 -2.47 6.56 -4.01
C ALA A 67 -2.09 8.04 -3.83
N LYS A 68 -2.69 8.95 -4.62
CA LYS A 68 -2.49 10.41 -4.49
C LYS A 68 -3.14 10.97 -3.23
N LEU A 69 -4.23 10.38 -2.76
CA LEU A 69 -4.92 10.83 -1.55
C LEU A 69 -4.06 10.65 -0.30
N VAL A 70 -3.22 9.61 -0.22
CA VAL A 70 -2.41 9.32 0.98
C VAL A 70 -1.49 10.49 1.37
N PRO A 71 -0.58 10.99 0.50
CA PRO A 71 0.25 12.14 0.83
C PRO A 71 -0.56 13.44 0.97
N LEU A 72 -1.69 13.57 0.25
CA LEU A 72 -2.56 14.75 0.35
C LEU A 72 -3.24 14.83 1.72
N VAL A 73 -3.73 13.70 2.24
CA VAL A 73 -4.33 13.61 3.57
C VAL A 73 -3.28 13.91 4.64
N LEU A 74 -2.07 13.37 4.52
CA LEU A 74 -0.97 13.67 5.43
C LEU A 74 -0.66 15.17 5.47
N LEU A 75 -0.61 15.81 4.30
CA LEU A 75 -0.41 17.25 4.19
C LEU A 75 -1.60 18.03 4.79
N GLY A 76 -2.83 17.58 4.55
CA GLY A 76 -4.03 18.19 5.11
C GLY A 76 -4.03 18.18 6.64
N VAL A 77 -3.70 17.04 7.26
CA VAL A 77 -3.62 16.95 8.72
C VAL A 77 -2.49 17.83 9.26
N TYR A 78 -1.34 17.89 8.58
CA TYR A 78 -0.24 18.77 8.96
C TYR A 78 -0.64 20.26 8.96
N ILE A 79 -1.42 20.71 7.96
CA ILE A 79 -1.89 22.11 7.88
C ILE A 79 -2.89 22.43 8.99
N VAL A 80 -3.80 21.50 9.31
CA VAL A 80 -4.84 21.71 10.32
C VAL A 80 -4.25 21.75 11.73
N GLU A 81 -3.35 20.82 12.05
CA GLU A 81 -2.75 20.74 13.37
C GLU A 81 -1.31 20.21 13.32
N ALA A 82 -0.35 21.14 13.20
CA ALA A 82 1.08 20.81 13.23
C ALA A 82 1.51 20.14 14.55
N SER A 83 0.70 20.25 15.62
CA SER A 83 0.94 19.64 16.94
C SER A 83 0.95 18.11 16.94
N TYR A 84 0.41 17.47 15.88
CA TYR A 84 0.51 16.01 15.68
C TYR A 84 1.94 15.58 15.36
N PHE A 85 2.74 16.46 14.77
CA PHE A 85 4.10 16.15 14.33
C PHE A 85 5.10 16.48 15.44
N SER A 86 5.64 15.45 16.08
CA SER A 86 6.72 15.57 17.06
C SER A 86 8.00 14.97 16.50
N PHE A 87 8.96 15.82 16.15
CA PHE A 87 10.24 15.38 15.58
C PHE A 87 11.04 14.50 16.55
N GLU A 88 11.04 14.84 17.84
CA GLU A 88 11.73 14.09 18.89
C GLU A 88 11.18 12.67 19.04
N LYS A 89 9.85 12.52 19.12
CA LYS A 89 9.21 11.20 19.19
C LYS A 89 9.37 10.42 17.90
N SER A 90 9.26 11.08 16.75
CA SER A 90 9.40 10.42 15.45
C SER A 90 10.80 9.82 15.28
N LEU A 91 11.83 10.53 15.77
CA LEU A 91 13.21 10.04 15.72
C LEU A 91 13.43 8.83 16.63
N SER A 92 12.84 8.81 17.84
CA SER A 92 12.91 7.63 18.71
C SER A 92 12.20 6.42 18.09
N PHE A 93 11.04 6.62 17.47
CA PHE A 93 10.34 5.56 16.75
C PHE A 93 11.15 4.99 15.58
N VAL A 94 11.84 5.85 14.82
CA VAL A 94 12.73 5.40 13.72
C VAL A 94 13.91 4.59 14.26
N ALA A 95 14.45 4.96 15.43
CA ALA A 95 15.50 4.19 16.10
C ALA A 95 15.02 2.82 16.61
N GLU A 96 13.71 2.68 16.90
CA GLU A 96 13.07 1.43 17.34
C GLU A 96 12.64 0.53 16.16
N LEU A 97 12.52 1.07 14.93
CA LEU A 97 12.15 0.28 13.74
C LEU A 97 13.00 -0.98 13.53
N PRO A 98 14.34 -0.97 13.69
CA PRO A 98 15.16 -2.17 13.54
C PRO A 98 14.81 -3.28 14.55
N MET A 99 14.27 -2.93 15.73
CA MET A 99 13.81 -3.93 16.71
C MET A 99 12.56 -4.68 16.21
N HIS A 100 11.73 -4.03 15.39
CA HIS A 100 10.50 -4.57 14.80
C HIS A 100 10.66 -5.12 13.38
N TRP A 101 11.88 -5.52 13.01
CA TRP A 101 12.18 -6.03 11.67
C TRP A 101 11.38 -7.30 11.31
N LYS A 102 11.02 -8.12 12.31
CA LYS A 102 10.21 -9.33 12.11
C LYS A 102 8.78 -8.99 11.70
N GLU A 103 8.16 -8.04 12.40
CA GLU A 103 6.84 -7.51 12.08
C GLU A 103 6.85 -6.83 10.71
N PHE A 104 7.93 -6.13 10.38
CA PHE A 104 8.13 -5.51 9.07
C PHE A 104 8.07 -6.55 7.94
N ILE A 105 8.84 -7.64 8.07
CA ILE A 105 8.82 -8.75 7.11
C ILE A 105 7.45 -9.43 7.08
N TYR A 106 6.83 -9.66 8.23
CA TYR A 106 5.50 -10.28 8.31
C TYR A 106 4.46 -9.50 7.51
N TYR A 107 4.42 -8.17 7.64
CA TYR A 107 3.49 -7.34 6.87
C TYR A 107 3.79 -7.32 5.37
N LEU A 108 5.06 -7.38 4.97
CA LEU A 108 5.41 -7.50 3.55
C LEU A 108 4.93 -8.82 2.94
N VAL A 109 5.08 -9.93 3.67
CA VAL A 109 4.57 -11.24 3.23
C VAL A 109 3.06 -11.19 3.01
N ILE A 110 2.32 -10.44 3.85
CA ILE A 110 0.88 -10.25 3.66
C ILE A 110 0.57 -9.57 2.32
N VAL A 111 1.29 -8.50 1.94
CA VAL A 111 1.03 -7.83 0.65
C VAL A 111 1.35 -8.73 -0.54
N VAL A 112 2.44 -9.48 -0.47
CA VAL A 112 2.77 -10.49 -1.49
C VAL A 112 1.67 -11.56 -1.56
N GLY A 113 1.14 -11.99 -0.41
CA GLY A 113 0.01 -12.90 -0.34
C GLY A 113 -1.25 -12.36 -0.99
N ILE A 114 -1.59 -11.08 -0.76
CA ILE A 114 -2.73 -10.41 -1.42
C ILE A 114 -2.55 -10.41 -2.93
N GLU A 115 -1.36 -10.06 -3.43
CA GLU A 115 -1.08 -10.10 -4.87
C GLU A 115 -1.28 -11.51 -5.45
N PHE A 116 -0.76 -12.52 -4.76
CA PHE A 116 -0.91 -13.91 -5.20
C PHE A 116 -2.38 -14.33 -5.31
N VAL A 117 -3.20 -13.96 -4.32
CA VAL A 117 -4.66 -14.19 -4.33
C VAL A 117 -5.32 -13.50 -5.52
N MET A 118 -5.03 -12.21 -5.72
CA MET A 118 -5.60 -11.43 -6.82
C MET A 118 -5.20 -11.97 -8.20
N ARG A 119 -3.93 -12.36 -8.36
CA ARG A 119 -3.41 -12.94 -9.60
C ARG A 119 -4.11 -14.28 -9.94
N THR A 120 -4.36 -15.11 -8.93
CA THR A 120 -5.09 -16.37 -9.08
C THR A 120 -6.56 -16.15 -9.48
N MET A 121 -7.22 -15.16 -8.86
CA MET A 121 -8.59 -14.78 -9.24
C MET A 121 -8.66 -14.32 -10.70
N GLN A 122 -7.77 -13.42 -11.12
CA GLN A 122 -7.76 -12.93 -12.51
C GLN A 122 -7.53 -14.04 -13.53
N PHE A 123 -6.68 -15.02 -13.22
CA PHE A 123 -6.43 -16.17 -14.09
C PHE A 123 -7.73 -16.98 -14.30
N THR A 124 -8.46 -17.23 -13.23
CA THR A 124 -9.73 -17.99 -13.25
C THR A 124 -10.82 -17.26 -14.05
N PHE A 125 -10.99 -15.95 -13.84
CA PHE A 125 -11.97 -15.15 -14.60
C PHE A 125 -11.66 -15.10 -16.10
N LYS A 126 -10.38 -15.00 -16.46
CA LYS A 126 -9.94 -14.97 -17.86
C LYS A 126 -10.20 -16.30 -18.55
N PHE A 127 -10.03 -17.42 -17.85
CA PHE A 127 -10.31 -18.75 -18.39
C PHE A 127 -11.82 -18.93 -18.66
N LYS A 128 -12.68 -18.61 -17.69
CA LYS A 128 -14.14 -18.70 -17.84
C LYS A 128 -14.70 -17.84 -18.98
N THR A 129 -14.11 -16.66 -19.20
CA THR A 129 -14.53 -15.75 -20.30
C THR A 129 -14.13 -16.27 -21.68
N LYS A 130 -13.09 -17.10 -21.76
CA LYS A 130 -12.62 -17.67 -23.02
C LYS A 130 -13.55 -18.77 -23.53
N GLU A 131 -14.05 -19.63 -22.64
CA GLU A 131 -14.98 -20.72 -23.00
C GLU A 131 -16.39 -20.22 -23.38
N LEU A 132 -16.83 -19.06 -22.87
CA LEU A 132 -18.14 -18.49 -23.22
C LEU A 132 -18.18 -17.82 -24.61
N LYS A 133 -17.06 -17.77 -25.31
CA LYS A 133 -16.92 -17.14 -26.63
C LYS A 133 -16.58 -18.12 -27.75
N GLU A 134 -16.37 -19.40 -27.43
CA GLU A 134 -16.35 -20.51 -28.39
C GLU A 134 -17.73 -21.16 -28.43
#